data_AF-A0A1G7HGR3-F1
#
_entry.id   AF-A0A1G7HGR3-F1
#
_cell.length_a   1.000
_cell.length_b   1.000
_cell.length_c   1.000
_cell.angle_alpha   90.00
_cell.angle_beta   90.00
_cell.angle_gamma   90.00
#
_symmetry.space_group_name_H-M   'P 1'
#
loop_
_entity.id
_entity.type
_entity.pdbx_description
1 polymer ?
#
loop_
_entity_poly.entity_id
_entity_poly.type
_entity_poly.pdbx_seq_one_letter_code
_entity_poly.pdbx_strand_id
1 'polypeptide(L)'
;MTEQLTMNRVIHGAVRRDLDRLEHALGQMAEGDRARAQALDRAYRNLQTELTHHHEGEDTHIWPMLASVGVDQQLLDTMESEHHAMAEALAETRSAMAAVAMSGSRADAAAARGSLLRTRDVTERHLRHEETELEPLLAPHMDSPEWHAVEKKLRSQPLPVAGRFFAWLTDGMSEENRAVLKRSVPTPVVTVLSRVFGRRYYKDVAPTWR
;
A
#
# COMPACT_ATOMS: atom_id res chain seq x y z
N MET A 1 -26.67 -4.50 2.43
CA MET A 1 -26.08 -3.35 1.71
C MET A 1 -24.84 -3.88 1.02
N THR A 2 -24.78 -3.86 -0.30
CA THR A 2 -23.55 -4.22 -1.03
C THR A 2 -22.47 -3.23 -0.62
N GLU A 3 -21.40 -3.71 0.03
CA GLU A 3 -20.22 -2.89 0.30
C GLU A 3 -19.75 -2.27 -1.02
N GLN A 4 -19.75 -0.95 -1.07
CA GLN A 4 -19.34 -0.21 -2.24
C GLN A 4 -17.81 -0.14 -2.18
N LEU A 5 -17.12 -1.08 -2.85
CA LEU A 5 -15.65 -1.06 -2.90
C LEU A 5 -15.16 0.29 -3.46
N THR A 6 -14.30 0.96 -2.72
CA THR A 6 -13.74 2.29 -3.05
C THR A 6 -12.31 2.18 -3.58
N MET A 7 -11.73 3.31 -4.00
CA MET A 7 -10.29 3.37 -4.33
C MET A 7 -9.42 2.97 -3.12
N ASN A 8 -9.84 3.29 -1.90
CA ASN A 8 -9.11 2.95 -0.69
C ASN A 8 -8.90 1.42 -0.58
N ARG A 9 -10.01 0.68 -0.70
CA ARG A 9 -9.98 -0.79 -0.70
C ARG A 9 -9.16 -1.40 -1.85
N VAL A 10 -9.08 -0.73 -3.01
CA VAL A 10 -8.19 -1.16 -4.11
C VAL A 10 -6.72 -1.03 -3.71
N ILE A 11 -6.33 0.05 -3.04
CA ILE A 11 -4.98 0.26 -2.51
C ILE A 11 -4.67 -0.77 -1.42
N HIS A 12 -5.58 -0.96 -0.47
CA HIS A 12 -5.45 -1.96 0.59
C HIS A 12 -5.30 -3.38 0.04
N GLY A 13 -6.04 -3.71 -1.03
CA GLY A 13 -5.89 -4.98 -1.73
C GLY A 13 -4.49 -5.16 -2.32
N ALA A 14 -3.85 -4.11 -2.84
CA ALA A 14 -2.48 -4.18 -3.33
C ALA A 14 -1.46 -4.33 -2.19
N VAL A 15 -1.68 -3.69 -1.05
CA VAL A 15 -0.88 -3.85 0.18
C VAL A 15 -0.94 -5.30 0.67
N ARG A 16 -2.15 -5.85 0.88
CA ARG A 16 -2.37 -7.24 1.31
C ARG A 16 -1.70 -8.24 0.36
N ARG A 17 -1.90 -8.06 -0.96
CA ARG A 17 -1.29 -8.89 -2.00
C ARG A 17 0.24 -8.91 -1.90
N ASP A 18 0.88 -7.76 -1.76
CA ASP A 18 2.34 -7.70 -1.76
C ASP A 18 2.93 -8.23 -0.44
N LEU A 19 2.26 -8.02 0.71
CA LEU A 19 2.62 -8.66 1.99
C LEU A 19 2.59 -10.20 1.86
N ASP A 20 1.54 -10.76 1.28
CA ASP A 20 1.42 -12.21 1.06
C ASP A 20 2.49 -12.74 0.07
N ARG A 21 2.75 -12.00 -1.02
CA ARG A 21 3.80 -12.36 -1.99
C ARG A 21 5.19 -12.40 -1.36
N LEU A 22 5.51 -11.41 -0.52
CA LEU A 22 6.78 -11.34 0.19
C LEU A 22 6.92 -12.48 1.21
N GLU A 23 5.86 -12.75 1.96
CA GLU A 23 5.82 -13.81 2.97
C GLU A 23 6.07 -15.18 2.36
N HIS A 24 5.37 -15.48 1.26
CA HIS A 24 5.59 -16.69 0.49
C HIS A 24 7.01 -16.78 -0.08
N ALA A 25 7.48 -15.70 -0.73
CA ALA A 25 8.78 -15.71 -1.40
C ALA A 25 9.96 -15.83 -0.44
N LEU A 26 9.91 -15.21 0.74
CA LEU A 26 10.92 -15.38 1.78
C LEU A 26 10.95 -16.82 2.30
N GLY A 27 9.77 -17.47 2.41
CA GLY A 27 9.67 -18.88 2.81
C GLY A 27 10.29 -19.87 1.82
N GLN A 28 10.42 -19.49 0.55
CA GLN A 28 10.98 -20.31 -0.53
C GLN A 28 12.42 -19.92 -0.92
N MET A 29 13.05 -19.00 -0.18
CA MET A 29 14.37 -18.49 -0.57
C MET A 29 15.46 -19.57 -0.47
N ALA A 30 16.25 -19.73 -1.53
CA ALA A 30 17.41 -20.62 -1.54
C ALA A 30 18.60 -20.00 -0.79
N GLU A 31 19.43 -20.84 -0.17
CA GLU A 31 20.65 -20.40 0.52
C GLU A 31 21.64 -19.78 -0.47
N GLY A 32 22.11 -18.56 -0.17
CA GLY A 32 23.09 -17.85 -0.98
C GLY A 32 22.52 -17.15 -2.23
N ASP A 33 21.21 -17.19 -2.48
CA ASP A 33 20.60 -16.51 -3.63
C ASP A 33 20.45 -14.99 -3.39
N ARG A 34 21.59 -14.30 -3.49
CA ARG A 34 21.67 -12.85 -3.28
C ARG A 34 20.89 -12.06 -4.33
N ALA A 35 20.76 -12.59 -5.55
CA ALA A 35 20.01 -11.94 -6.61
C ALA A 35 18.51 -11.90 -6.27
N ARG A 36 17.96 -13.04 -5.82
CA ARG A 36 16.59 -13.12 -5.33
C ARG A 36 16.39 -12.25 -4.09
N ALA A 37 17.31 -12.32 -3.13
CA ALA A 37 17.24 -11.53 -1.91
C ALA A 37 17.16 -10.01 -2.19
N GLN A 38 18.00 -9.50 -3.10
CA GLN A 38 17.96 -8.10 -3.51
C GLN A 38 16.68 -7.72 -4.26
N ALA A 39 16.11 -8.65 -5.04
CA ALA A 39 14.83 -8.45 -5.71
C ALA A 39 13.67 -8.34 -4.72
N LEU A 40 13.68 -9.16 -3.66
CA LEU A 40 12.70 -9.10 -2.58
C LEU A 40 12.84 -7.83 -1.74
N ASP A 41 14.06 -7.41 -1.40
CA ASP A 41 14.28 -6.12 -0.73
C ASP A 41 13.72 -4.97 -1.59
N ARG A 42 14.06 -4.88 -2.90
CA ARG A 42 13.50 -3.84 -3.79
C ARG A 42 11.98 -3.83 -3.83
N ALA A 43 11.35 -5.00 -3.85
CA ALA A 43 9.90 -5.11 -3.81
C ALA A 43 9.33 -4.63 -2.47
N TYR A 44 9.95 -4.99 -1.35
CA TYR A 44 9.58 -4.49 -0.03
C TYR A 44 9.75 -2.97 0.08
N ARG A 45 10.82 -2.39 -0.47
CA ARG A 45 10.99 -0.92 -0.52
C ARG A 45 9.85 -0.25 -1.26
N ASN A 46 9.41 -0.85 -2.36
CA ASN A 46 8.26 -0.35 -3.10
C ASN A 46 7.00 -0.36 -2.25
N LEU A 47 6.65 -1.49 -1.65
CA LEU A 47 5.49 -1.61 -0.77
C LEU A 47 5.53 -0.54 0.34
N GLN A 48 6.66 -0.42 1.04
CA GLN A 48 6.83 0.57 2.10
C GLN A 48 6.62 2.00 1.57
N THR A 49 7.21 2.36 0.42
CA THR A 49 7.02 3.70 -0.16
C THR A 49 5.56 3.98 -0.53
N GLU A 50 4.87 3.03 -1.16
CA GLU A 50 3.47 3.24 -1.57
C GLU A 50 2.55 3.32 -0.35
N LEU A 51 2.75 2.47 0.66
CA LEU A 51 1.97 2.50 1.90
C LEU A 51 2.27 3.76 2.74
N THR A 52 3.52 4.23 2.77
CA THR A 52 3.87 5.49 3.43
C THR A 52 3.18 6.68 2.79
N HIS A 53 3.23 6.79 1.46
CA HIS A 53 2.53 7.87 0.78
C HIS A 53 1.00 7.81 0.97
N HIS A 54 0.43 6.61 1.06
CA HIS A 54 -0.99 6.40 1.32
C HIS A 54 -1.38 6.96 2.69
N HIS A 55 -0.77 6.46 3.76
CA HIS A 55 -1.15 6.83 5.12
C HIS A 55 -0.77 8.27 5.48
N GLU A 56 0.33 8.81 4.94
CA GLU A 56 0.67 10.23 5.13
C GLU A 56 -0.32 11.16 4.43
N GLY A 57 -0.86 10.76 3.26
CA GLY A 57 -1.89 11.52 2.56
C GLY A 57 -3.20 11.59 3.36
N GLU A 58 -3.53 10.49 4.01
CA GLU A 58 -4.62 10.34 4.95
C GLU A 58 -4.48 11.25 6.17
N ASP A 59 -3.37 11.14 6.91
CA ASP A 59 -3.05 11.97 8.08
C ASP A 59 -3.06 13.46 7.74
N THR A 60 -2.49 13.82 6.58
CA THR A 60 -2.29 15.22 6.20
C THR A 60 -3.58 15.86 5.66
N HIS A 61 -4.49 15.08 5.07
CA HIS A 61 -5.61 15.63 4.30
C HIS A 61 -6.97 15.08 4.67
N ILE A 62 -7.10 13.76 4.88
CA ILE A 62 -8.40 13.14 5.11
C ILE A 62 -8.81 13.30 6.57
N TRP A 63 -7.91 13.07 7.55
CA TRP A 63 -8.28 13.11 8.96
C TRP A 63 -8.67 14.53 9.40
N PRO A 64 -7.94 15.59 9.00
CA PRO A 64 -8.37 16.96 9.27
C PRO A 64 -9.72 17.33 8.64
N MET A 65 -10.01 16.78 7.46
CA MET A 65 -11.30 17.00 6.80
C MET A 65 -12.44 16.32 7.57
N LEU A 66 -12.26 15.05 7.96
CA LEU A 66 -13.22 14.31 8.78
C LEU A 66 -13.48 15.00 10.13
N ALA A 67 -12.44 15.49 10.79
CA ALA A 67 -12.58 16.30 12.01
C ALA A 67 -13.44 17.55 11.76
N SER A 68 -13.25 18.23 10.62
CA SER A 68 -14.01 19.44 10.28
C SER A 68 -15.50 19.21 10.03
N VAL A 69 -15.90 17.98 9.68
CA VAL A 69 -17.30 17.57 9.49
C VAL A 69 -17.90 16.84 10.70
N GLY A 70 -17.18 16.82 11.82
CA GLY A 70 -17.69 16.36 13.11
C GLY A 70 -17.49 14.86 13.41
N VAL A 71 -16.57 14.19 12.71
CA VAL A 71 -16.13 12.83 13.07
C VAL A 71 -15.41 12.86 14.42
N ASP A 72 -15.62 11.82 15.24
CA ASP A 72 -15.06 11.72 16.58
C ASP A 72 -13.53 11.80 16.56
N GLN A 73 -12.98 12.77 17.28
CA GLN A 73 -11.54 12.96 17.39
C GLN A 73 -10.84 11.74 18.01
N GLN A 74 -11.50 11.01 18.92
CA GLN A 74 -10.89 9.81 19.52
C GLN A 74 -10.65 8.70 18.49
N LEU A 75 -11.55 8.57 17.50
CA LEU A 75 -11.37 7.64 16.39
C LEU A 75 -10.18 8.07 15.53
N LEU A 76 -10.09 9.36 15.18
CA LEU A 76 -9.01 9.89 14.36
C LEU A 76 -7.63 9.76 15.05
N ASP A 77 -7.56 10.05 16.36
CA ASP A 77 -6.34 9.84 17.15
C ASP A 77 -5.94 8.36 17.18
N THR A 78 -6.93 7.45 17.21
CA THR A 78 -6.67 6.00 17.12
C THR A 78 -6.09 5.63 15.76
N MET A 79 -6.66 6.13 14.65
CA MET A 79 -6.14 5.90 13.30
C MET A 79 -4.69 6.38 13.16
N GLU A 80 -4.37 7.59 13.62
CA GLU A 80 -3.01 8.13 13.61
C GLU A 80 -2.05 7.26 14.44
N SER A 81 -2.48 6.79 15.62
CA SER A 81 -1.67 5.88 16.44
C SER A 81 -1.41 4.52 15.75
N GLU A 82 -2.38 4.02 14.99
CA GLU A 82 -2.24 2.80 14.20
C GLU A 82 -1.29 3.00 13.02
N HIS A 83 -1.32 4.17 12.36
CA HIS A 83 -0.34 4.55 11.35
C HIS A 83 1.08 4.57 11.91
N HIS A 84 1.29 5.11 13.11
CA HIS A 84 2.59 5.09 13.77
C HIS A 84 3.08 3.66 14.03
N ALA A 85 2.23 2.80 14.61
CA ALA A 85 2.58 1.40 14.86
C ALA A 85 2.90 0.64 13.55
N MET A 86 2.13 0.92 12.48
CA MET A 86 2.37 0.36 11.15
C MET A 86 3.70 0.83 10.58
N ALA A 87 4.02 2.12 10.66
CA ALA A 87 5.27 2.70 10.17
C ALA A 87 6.49 2.11 10.90
N GLU A 88 6.41 1.92 12.22
CA GLU A 88 7.45 1.26 13.02
C GLU A 88 7.66 -0.19 12.55
N ALA A 89 6.59 -0.97 12.42
CA ALA A 89 6.67 -2.35 11.95
C ALA A 89 7.25 -2.43 10.52
N LEU A 90 6.93 -1.47 9.65
CA LEU A 90 7.50 -1.38 8.30
C LEU A 90 9.01 -1.08 8.35
N ALA A 91 9.46 -0.22 9.26
CA ALA A 91 10.87 0.12 9.43
C ALA A 91 11.69 -1.05 10.00
N GLU A 92 11.14 -1.81 10.94
CA GLU A 92 11.77 -3.04 11.45
C GLU A 92 11.97 -4.06 10.32
N THR A 93 10.90 -4.35 9.57
CA THR A 93 10.97 -5.31 8.46
C THR A 93 11.88 -4.80 7.34
N ARG A 94 11.97 -3.48 7.12
CA ARG A 94 12.95 -2.90 6.19
C ARG A 94 14.38 -3.25 6.57
N SER A 95 14.70 -3.21 7.85
CA SER A 95 16.03 -3.53 8.37
C SER A 95 16.35 -5.01 8.19
N ALA A 96 15.38 -5.88 8.46
CA ALA A 96 15.52 -7.32 8.23
C ALA A 96 15.67 -7.66 6.72
N MET A 97 14.90 -7.02 5.84
CA MET A 97 15.03 -7.18 4.39
C MET A 97 16.39 -6.72 3.86
N ALA A 98 16.98 -5.67 4.44
CA ALA A 98 18.33 -5.24 4.11
C ALA A 98 19.38 -6.30 4.47
N ALA A 99 19.24 -6.96 5.63
CA ALA A 99 20.11 -8.08 6.01
C ALA A 99 20.00 -9.25 5.02
N VAL A 100 18.77 -9.61 4.63
CA VAL A 100 18.51 -10.62 3.59
C VAL A 100 19.21 -10.26 2.29
N ALA A 101 19.05 -9.02 1.79
CA ALA A 101 19.69 -8.57 0.55
C ALA A 101 21.23 -8.59 0.62
N MET A 102 21.80 -8.38 1.81
CA MET A 102 23.24 -8.45 2.02
C MET A 102 23.76 -9.88 2.02
N SER A 103 23.12 -10.80 2.76
CA SER A 103 23.63 -12.16 2.95
C SER A 103 23.15 -13.16 1.91
N GLY A 104 21.89 -13.06 1.50
CA GLY A 104 21.18 -14.12 0.77
C GLY A 104 20.96 -15.39 1.60
N SER A 105 21.09 -15.32 2.94
CA SER A 105 21.00 -16.51 3.81
C SER A 105 19.55 -16.89 4.12
N ARG A 106 19.28 -18.19 4.28
CA ARG A 106 17.95 -18.66 4.73
C ARG A 106 17.64 -18.25 6.16
N ALA A 107 18.67 -18.09 6.99
CA ALA A 107 18.50 -17.64 8.37
C ALA A 107 17.96 -16.20 8.42
N ASP A 108 18.55 -15.28 7.66
CA ASP A 108 18.07 -13.91 7.58
C ASP A 108 16.70 -13.85 6.92
N ALA A 109 16.43 -14.69 5.90
CA ALA A 109 15.10 -14.74 5.27
C ALA A 109 14.02 -15.22 6.24
N ALA A 110 14.32 -16.20 7.10
CA ALA A 110 13.40 -16.64 8.15
C ALA A 110 13.15 -15.52 9.18
N ALA A 111 14.19 -14.78 9.58
CA ALA A 111 14.05 -13.63 10.47
C ALA A 111 13.20 -12.50 9.85
N ALA A 112 13.47 -12.16 8.59
CA ALA A 112 12.70 -11.17 7.84
C ALA A 112 11.24 -11.59 7.64
N ARG A 113 10.99 -12.88 7.37
CA ARG A 113 9.62 -13.41 7.30
C ARG A 113 8.89 -13.28 8.63
N GLY A 114 9.57 -13.56 9.75
CA GLY A 114 9.00 -13.35 11.09
C GLY A 114 8.64 -11.88 11.37
N SER A 115 9.49 -10.94 10.93
CA SER A 115 9.20 -9.50 11.01
C SER A 115 8.01 -9.11 10.12
N LEU A 116 7.99 -9.59 8.87
CA LEU A 116 6.93 -9.33 7.91
C LEU A 116 5.56 -9.85 8.38
N LEU A 117 5.51 -10.99 9.07
CA LEU A 117 4.27 -11.51 9.66
C LEU A 117 3.72 -10.56 10.74
N ARG A 118 4.58 -9.93 11.54
CA ARG A 118 4.15 -8.89 12.50
C ARG A 118 3.66 -7.63 11.77
N THR A 119 4.39 -7.18 10.75
CA THR A 119 3.95 -6.06 9.90
C THR A 119 2.58 -6.35 9.30
N ARG A 120 2.37 -7.55 8.76
CA ARG A 120 1.08 -7.97 8.18
C ARG A 120 -0.06 -7.92 9.18
N ASP A 121 0.16 -8.38 10.41
CA ASP A 121 -0.85 -8.35 11.47
C ASP A 121 -1.21 -6.90 11.89
N VAL A 122 -0.20 -6.03 12.05
CA VAL A 122 -0.41 -4.62 12.37
C VAL A 122 -1.14 -3.89 11.25
N THR A 123 -0.66 -4.05 10.02
CA THR A 123 -1.29 -3.45 8.84
C THR A 123 -2.72 -3.96 8.68
N GLU A 124 -2.98 -5.27 8.71
CA GLU A 124 -4.34 -5.81 8.54
C GLU A 124 -5.32 -5.29 9.59
N ARG A 125 -4.88 -5.17 10.85
CA ARG A 125 -5.72 -4.62 11.91
C ARG A 125 -6.16 -3.20 11.58
N HIS A 126 -5.21 -2.36 11.16
CA HIS A 126 -5.45 -0.98 10.79
C HIS A 126 -6.35 -0.87 9.55
N LEU A 127 -5.99 -1.53 8.43
CA LEU A 127 -6.77 -1.47 7.19
C LEU A 127 -8.22 -1.90 7.42
N ARG A 128 -8.43 -2.96 8.22
CA ARG A 128 -9.79 -3.41 8.56
C ARG A 128 -10.52 -2.40 9.44
N HIS A 129 -9.86 -1.79 10.42
CA HIS A 129 -10.48 -0.80 11.30
C HIS A 129 -10.92 0.42 10.48
N GLU A 130 -10.06 0.92 9.60
CA GLU A 130 -10.38 2.00 8.68
C GLU A 130 -11.57 1.64 7.75
N GLU A 131 -11.52 0.47 7.10
CA GLU A 131 -12.57 0.00 6.18
C GLU A 131 -13.94 -0.20 6.85
N THR A 132 -13.97 -0.48 8.16
CA THR A 132 -15.19 -0.84 8.90
C THR A 132 -15.78 0.31 9.70
N GLU A 133 -14.95 1.17 10.30
CA GLU A 133 -15.39 2.23 11.20
C GLU A 133 -15.22 3.63 10.59
N LEU A 134 -14.16 3.87 9.81
CA LEU A 134 -13.88 5.21 9.26
C LEU A 134 -14.50 5.43 7.88
N GLU A 135 -14.34 4.47 6.97
CA GLU A 135 -14.84 4.58 5.59
C GLU A 135 -16.36 4.85 5.52
N PRO A 136 -17.23 4.23 6.35
CA PRO A 136 -18.66 4.57 6.38
C PRO A 136 -18.96 6.01 6.83
N LEU A 137 -18.08 6.61 7.63
CA LEU A 137 -18.21 8.01 8.07
C LEU A 137 -17.76 8.97 6.97
N LEU A 138 -16.82 8.55 6.11
CA LEU A 138 -16.40 9.32 4.94
C LEU A 138 -17.44 9.30 3.81
N ALA A 139 -18.13 8.17 3.62
CA ALA A 139 -19.02 7.95 2.47
C ALA A 139 -20.07 9.06 2.21
N PRO A 140 -20.76 9.63 3.23
CA PRO A 140 -21.72 10.73 3.03
C PRO A 140 -21.10 12.02 2.50
N HIS A 141 -19.78 12.19 2.60
CA HIS A 141 -19.06 13.41 2.22
C HIS A 141 -18.36 13.29 0.86
N MET A 142 -18.43 12.15 0.18
CA MET A 142 -17.67 11.93 -1.07
C MET A 142 -18.09 12.82 -2.25
N ASP A 143 -19.27 13.45 -2.20
CA ASP A 143 -19.71 14.45 -3.19
C ASP A 143 -19.57 15.90 -2.69
N SER A 144 -18.94 16.10 -1.53
CA SER A 144 -18.83 17.41 -0.90
C SER A 144 -17.67 18.25 -1.47
N PRO A 145 -17.76 19.59 -1.42
CA PRO A 145 -16.64 20.47 -1.79
C PRO A 145 -15.36 20.19 -0.99
N GLU A 146 -15.49 19.84 0.29
CA GLU A 146 -14.39 19.50 1.18
C GLU A 146 -13.65 18.26 0.68
N TRP A 147 -14.39 17.19 0.34
CA TRP A 147 -13.79 15.99 -0.23
C TRP A 147 -13.12 16.25 -1.57
N HIS A 148 -13.77 16.97 -2.49
CA HIS A 148 -13.15 17.30 -3.78
C HIS A 148 -11.85 18.11 -3.64
N ALA A 149 -11.74 18.96 -2.63
CA ALA A 149 -10.51 19.68 -2.32
C ALA A 149 -9.41 18.74 -1.82
N VAL A 150 -9.74 17.75 -0.98
CA VAL A 150 -8.84 16.70 -0.51
C VAL A 150 -8.39 15.80 -1.66
N GLU A 151 -9.34 15.27 -2.44
CA GLU A 151 -9.08 14.41 -3.61
C GLU A 151 -8.15 15.12 -4.60
N LYS A 152 -8.34 16.43 -4.82
CA LYS A 152 -7.45 17.23 -5.66
C LYS A 152 -6.01 17.23 -5.15
N LYS A 153 -5.78 17.30 -3.84
CA LYS A 153 -4.43 17.23 -3.26
C LYS A 153 -3.85 15.83 -3.44
N LEU A 154 -4.60 14.78 -3.09
CA LEU A 154 -4.17 13.39 -3.18
C LEU A 154 -3.75 12.99 -4.61
N ARG A 155 -4.52 13.42 -5.62
CA ARG A 155 -4.21 13.12 -7.04
C ARG A 155 -3.10 13.99 -7.64
N SER A 156 -2.68 15.06 -6.97
CA SER A 156 -1.69 16.02 -7.51
C SER A 156 -0.25 15.52 -7.33
N GLN A 157 0.05 14.36 -7.92
CA GLN A 157 1.37 13.73 -7.85
C GLN A 157 2.17 13.95 -9.14
N PRO A 158 3.50 14.06 -9.06
CA PRO A 158 4.35 14.05 -10.25
C PRO A 158 4.10 12.79 -11.10
N LEU A 159 4.13 12.93 -12.43
CA LEU A 159 3.84 11.81 -13.35
C LEU A 159 4.65 10.53 -13.06
N PRO A 160 5.95 10.59 -12.72
CA PRO A 160 6.70 9.38 -12.37
C PRO A 160 6.20 8.68 -11.11
N VAL A 161 5.71 9.44 -10.12
CA VAL A 161 5.13 8.90 -8.88
C VAL A 161 3.79 8.25 -9.18
N ALA A 162 2.88 8.96 -9.83
CA ALA A 162 1.57 8.42 -10.25
C ALA A 162 1.72 7.19 -11.17
N GLY A 163 2.68 7.22 -12.09
CA GLY A 163 2.97 6.10 -12.97
C GLY A 163 3.46 4.86 -12.23
N ARG A 164 4.35 5.03 -11.25
CA ARG A 164 4.83 3.94 -10.38
C ARG A 164 3.68 3.36 -9.56
N PHE A 165 2.88 4.23 -8.92
CA PHE A 165 1.70 3.85 -8.16
C PHE A 165 0.75 2.98 -9.01
N PHE A 166 0.31 3.44 -10.20
CA PHE A 166 -0.60 2.65 -11.02
C PHE A 166 0.02 1.35 -11.57
N ALA A 167 1.33 1.33 -11.84
CA ALA A 167 2.01 0.09 -12.22
C ALA A 167 2.01 -0.92 -11.08
N TRP A 168 2.30 -0.49 -9.85
CA TRP A 168 2.22 -1.32 -8.65
C TRP A 168 0.79 -1.78 -8.34
N LEU A 169 -0.17 -0.85 -8.33
CA LEU A 169 -1.56 -1.10 -8.00
C LEU A 169 -2.14 -2.21 -8.90
N THR A 170 -1.84 -2.16 -10.20
CA THR A 170 -2.40 -3.05 -11.22
C THR A 170 -1.68 -4.40 -11.39
N ASP A 171 -0.47 -4.58 -10.83
CA ASP A 171 0.33 -5.80 -10.98
C ASP A 171 -0.20 -6.97 -10.15
N GLY A 172 -0.94 -7.87 -10.79
CA GLY A 172 -1.64 -8.98 -10.14
C GLY A 172 -2.84 -8.54 -9.30
N MET A 173 -3.45 -7.41 -9.67
CA MET A 173 -4.75 -6.98 -9.14
C MET A 173 -5.86 -7.99 -9.46
N SER A 174 -6.75 -8.25 -8.50
CA SER A 174 -7.95 -9.08 -8.69
C SER A 174 -8.94 -8.45 -9.68
N GLU A 175 -9.80 -9.26 -10.30
CA GLU A 175 -10.81 -8.74 -11.22
C GLU A 175 -11.85 -7.84 -10.52
N GLU A 176 -12.13 -8.10 -9.24
CA GLU A 176 -12.98 -7.26 -8.40
C GLU A 176 -12.39 -5.85 -8.23
N ASN A 177 -11.13 -5.74 -7.79
CA ASN A 177 -10.44 -4.45 -7.65
C ASN A 177 -10.27 -3.76 -9.01
N ARG A 178 -10.09 -4.53 -10.10
CA ARG A 178 -10.03 -3.99 -11.45
C ARG A 178 -11.35 -3.34 -11.87
N ALA A 179 -12.49 -3.95 -11.52
CA ALA A 179 -13.80 -3.39 -11.83
C ALA A 179 -14.03 -2.06 -11.12
N VAL A 180 -13.57 -1.94 -9.87
CA VAL A 180 -13.64 -0.71 -9.07
C VAL A 180 -12.75 0.38 -9.65
N LEU A 181 -11.48 0.06 -9.92
CA LEU A 181 -10.53 1.01 -10.52
C LEU A 181 -11.07 1.61 -11.82
N LYS A 182 -11.72 0.81 -12.67
CA LYS A 182 -12.32 1.28 -13.93
C LYS A 182 -13.46 2.28 -13.75
N ARG A 183 -14.16 2.23 -12.61
CA ARG A 183 -15.24 3.19 -12.28
C ARG A 183 -14.67 4.51 -11.76
N SER A 184 -13.54 4.45 -11.05
CA SER A 184 -12.90 5.62 -10.46
C SER A 184 -11.95 6.35 -11.42
N VAL A 185 -11.23 5.61 -12.29
CA VAL A 185 -10.24 6.18 -13.21
C VAL A 185 -10.41 5.59 -14.62
N PRO A 186 -10.49 6.43 -15.69
CA PRO A 186 -10.60 5.92 -17.06
C PRO A 186 -9.45 4.97 -17.41
N THR A 187 -9.78 3.83 -18.02
CA THR A 187 -8.80 2.79 -18.40
C THR A 187 -7.64 3.33 -19.27
N PRO A 188 -7.86 4.23 -20.25
CA PRO A 188 -6.76 4.81 -21.01
C PRO A 188 -5.76 5.58 -20.12
N VAL A 189 -6.24 6.30 -19.09
CA VAL A 189 -5.39 7.06 -18.16
C VAL A 189 -4.53 6.11 -17.33
N VAL A 190 -5.12 5.07 -16.72
CA VAL A 190 -4.39 4.03 -15.97
C VAL A 190 -3.35 3.35 -16.87
N THR A 191 -3.70 3.06 -18.12
CA THR A 191 -2.81 2.39 -19.07
C THR A 191 -1.61 3.28 -19.42
N VAL A 192 -1.83 4.54 -19.75
CA VAL A 192 -0.75 5.49 -20.07
C VAL A 192 0.15 5.71 -18.86
N LEU A 193 -0.43 5.97 -17.67
CA LEU A 193 0.34 6.19 -16.45
C LEU A 193 1.21 4.98 -16.11
N SER A 194 0.61 3.79 -16.01
CA SER A 194 1.35 2.58 -15.66
C SER A 194 2.42 2.22 -16.70
N ARG A 195 2.11 2.23 -18.01
CA ARG A 195 3.03 1.73 -19.05
C ARG A 195 4.10 2.73 -19.47
N VAL A 196 3.81 4.03 -19.44
CA VAL A 196 4.75 5.08 -19.87
C VAL A 196 5.56 5.59 -18.68
N PHE A 197 4.89 5.96 -17.59
CA PHE A 197 5.53 6.57 -16.43
C PHE A 197 5.89 5.55 -15.34
N GLY A 198 5.24 4.38 -15.31
CA GLY A 198 5.56 3.27 -14.40
C GLY A 198 6.65 2.30 -14.90
N ARG A 199 7.39 2.62 -15.96
CA ARG A 199 8.42 1.74 -16.56
C ARG A 199 9.45 1.23 -15.55
N ARG A 200 9.85 2.06 -14.58
CA ARG A 200 10.79 1.65 -13.52
C ARG A 200 10.23 0.53 -12.64
N TYR A 201 8.94 0.56 -12.31
CA TYR A 201 8.31 -0.55 -11.57
C TYR A 201 8.42 -1.86 -12.35
N TYR A 202 8.04 -1.85 -13.64
CA TYR A 202 8.10 -3.04 -14.49
C TYR A 202 9.51 -3.56 -14.77
N LYS A 203 10.52 -2.69 -14.66
CA LYS A 203 11.94 -3.05 -14.82
C LYS A 203 12.53 -3.59 -13.51
N ASP A 204 12.27 -2.92 -12.39
CA ASP A 204 13.06 -3.08 -11.17
C ASP A 204 12.34 -3.90 -10.08
N VAL A 205 11.00 -3.97 -10.12
CA VAL A 205 10.14 -4.58 -9.09
C VAL A 205 9.31 -5.73 -9.63
N ALA A 206 8.52 -5.52 -10.70
CA ALA A 206 7.63 -6.56 -11.25
C ALA A 206 8.32 -7.90 -11.57
N PRO A 207 9.59 -7.95 -12.02
CA PRO A 207 10.28 -9.22 -12.24
C PRO A 207 10.46 -10.06 -10.97
N THR A 208 10.37 -9.47 -9.78
CA THR A 208 10.42 -10.21 -8.50
C THR A 208 9.28 -11.22 -8.37
N TRP A 209 8.14 -10.99 -9.04
CA TRP A 209 6.95 -11.82 -8.92
C TRP A 209 6.82 -12.90 -10.00
N ARG A 210 7.85 -13.07 -10.85
CA ARG A 210 7.89 -14.07 -11.91
C ARG A 210 8.72 -15.28 -11.54
#